data_AF-A0A1Q3V201-F1
#
_entry.id   AF-A0A1Q3V201-F1
#
_cell.length_a   1.000
_cell.length_b   1.000
_cell.length_c   1.000
_cell.angle_alpha   90.00
_cell.angle_beta   90.00
_cell.angle_gamma   90.00
#
_symmetry.space_group_name_H-M   'P 1'
#
loop_
_entity.id
_entity.type
_entity.pdbx_description
1 polymer ?
#
loop_
_entity_poly.entity_id
_entity_poly.type
_entity_poly.pdbx_seq_one_letter_code
_entity_poly.pdbx_strand_id
1 'polypeptide(L)'
;MSVTFEVTSLRRLHGAGPVVALASVSVDLDGVELELHGLQVRRRPDGLLECKAPHFRDTTGRWRTAITLPPELEDAIGREVIAAVIG
;
A
#
# COMPACT_ATOMS: atom_id res chain seq x y z
N MET A 1 -7.91 9.92 19.71
CA MET A 1 -6.96 9.39 18.73
C MET A 1 -7.56 9.55 17.35
N SER A 2 -7.08 10.53 16.61
CA SER A 2 -7.34 10.72 15.19
C SER A 2 -6.23 10.07 14.39
N VAL A 3 -6.60 9.46 13.27
CA VAL A 3 -5.68 8.96 12.27
C VAL A 3 -6.09 9.54 10.94
N THR A 4 -5.18 10.23 10.25
CA THR A 4 -5.38 10.65 8.86
C THR A 4 -4.26 10.09 8.01
N PHE A 5 -4.50 10.01 6.70
CA PHE A 5 -3.50 9.53 5.76
C PHE A 5 -3.69 10.18 4.40
N GLU A 6 -2.60 10.30 3.65
CA GLU A 6 -2.56 10.87 2.31
C GLU A 6 -1.61 10.07 1.41
N VAL A 7 -2.02 9.84 0.15
CA VAL A 7 -1.13 9.22 -0.85
C VAL A 7 -0.11 10.25 -1.31
N THR A 8 1.14 10.10 -0.89
CA THR A 8 2.22 11.06 -1.17
C THR A 8 2.95 10.78 -2.49
N SER A 9 2.92 9.54 -2.96
CA SER A 9 3.50 9.19 -4.27
C SER A 9 2.84 7.98 -4.90
N LEU A 10 2.82 7.98 -6.23
CA LEU A 10 2.37 6.86 -7.03
C LEU A 10 3.31 6.63 -8.21
N ARG A 11 3.76 5.39 -8.39
CA ARG A 11 4.60 4.95 -9.51
C ARG A 11 3.97 3.77 -10.21
N ARG A 12 3.46 3.97 -11.43
CA ARG A 12 2.97 2.89 -12.29
C ARG A 12 4.13 2.03 -12.78
N LEU A 13 3.91 0.71 -12.79
CA LEU A 13 4.88 -0.29 -13.24
C LEU A 13 4.39 -0.99 -14.50
N HIS A 14 5.33 -1.31 -15.39
CA HIS A 14 5.11 -2.10 -16.59
C HIS A 14 6.01 -3.34 -16.54
N GLY A 15 5.48 -4.50 -16.93
CA GLY A 15 6.26 -5.75 -16.97
C GLY A 15 6.59 -6.37 -15.60
N ALA A 16 5.99 -5.90 -14.50
CA ALA A 16 6.26 -6.37 -13.14
C ALA A 16 5.28 -7.48 -12.66
N GLY A 17 4.81 -8.33 -13.58
CA GLY A 17 3.83 -9.37 -13.28
C GLY A 17 2.51 -8.78 -12.77
N PRO A 18 1.97 -9.26 -11.63
CA PRO A 18 0.69 -8.78 -11.11
C PRO A 18 0.78 -7.38 -10.47
N VAL A 19 1.97 -6.87 -10.15
CA VAL A 19 2.12 -5.54 -9.53
C VAL A 19 2.04 -4.47 -10.61
N VAL A 20 1.05 -3.58 -10.52
CA VAL A 20 0.79 -2.54 -11.53
C VAL A 20 1.19 -1.15 -11.07
N ALA A 21 1.33 -0.92 -9.75
CA ALA A 21 1.87 0.32 -9.21
C ALA A 21 2.47 0.11 -7.81
N LEU A 22 3.35 1.03 -7.43
CA LEU A 22 3.83 1.23 -6.07
C LEU A 22 3.34 2.59 -5.56
N ALA A 23 2.97 2.67 -4.30
CA ALA A 23 2.58 3.91 -3.65
C ALA A 23 3.39 4.15 -2.36
N SER A 24 3.45 5.43 -1.96
CA SER A 24 3.76 5.81 -0.59
C SER A 24 2.59 6.59 0.01
N VAL A 25 2.46 6.48 1.32
CA VAL A 25 1.38 7.12 2.08
C VAL A 25 1.99 7.73 3.34
N SER A 26 1.69 9.01 3.59
CA SER A 26 1.91 9.63 4.89
C SER A 26 0.71 9.31 5.79
N VAL A 27 0.98 8.96 7.04
CA VAL A 27 -0.01 8.66 8.08
C VAL A 27 0.27 9.56 9.27
N ASP A 28 -0.68 10.40 9.65
CA ASP A 28 -0.64 11.16 10.90
C ASP A 28 -1.36 10.40 12.01
N LEU A 29 -0.65 10.17 13.11
CA LEU A 29 -1.17 9.55 14.32
C LEU A 29 -1.11 10.57 15.47
N ASP A 30 -2.21 11.28 15.72
CA ASP A 30 -2.28 12.32 16.75
C ASP A 30 -1.10 13.34 16.67
N GLY A 31 -0.74 13.77 15.45
CA GLY A 31 0.38 14.70 15.20
C GLY A 31 1.75 14.06 14.99
N VAL A 32 1.84 12.72 15.00
CA VAL A 32 3.06 11.99 14.66
C VAL A 32 2.97 11.47 13.24
N GLU A 33 3.81 12.01 12.35
CA GLU A 33 3.84 11.64 10.94
C GLU A 33 4.71 10.40 10.68
N LEU A 34 4.14 9.42 9.98
CA LEU A 34 4.79 8.20 9.54
C LEU A 34 4.69 8.07 8.02
N GLU A 35 5.82 7.79 7.36
CA GLU A 35 5.84 7.49 5.93
C GLU A 35 5.90 5.98 5.69
N LEU A 36 4.93 5.47 4.93
CA LEU A 36 4.86 4.09 4.50
C LEU A 36 5.21 4.00 3.02
N HIS A 37 6.35 3.41 2.71
CA HIS A 37 6.81 3.21 1.34
C HIS A 37 6.61 1.80 0.85
N GLY A 38 6.26 1.66 -0.43
CA GLY A 38 6.22 0.36 -1.10
C GLY A 38 4.91 -0.40 -0.91
N LEU A 39 3.80 0.33 -0.71
CA LEU A 39 2.47 -0.25 -0.87
C LEU A 39 2.33 -0.74 -2.31
N GLN A 40 1.84 -1.96 -2.49
CA GLN A 40 1.74 -2.59 -3.79
C GLN A 40 0.29 -2.61 -4.26
N VAL A 41 0.03 -1.98 -5.41
CA VAL A 41 -1.23 -2.17 -6.12
C VAL A 41 -1.06 -3.30 -7.11
N ARG A 42 -1.89 -4.33 -6.96
CA ARG A 42 -1.78 -5.59 -7.69
C ARG A 42 -3.08 -5.89 -8.42
N ARG A 43 -2.95 -6.43 -9.62
CA ARG A 43 -4.08 -7.00 -10.35
C ARG A 43 -4.29 -8.44 -9.89
N ARG A 44 -5.49 -8.73 -9.41
CA ARG A 44 -5.93 -10.07 -9.03
C ARG A 44 -6.33 -10.89 -10.27
N PRO A 45 -6.43 -12.22 -10.15
CA PRO A 45 -6.85 -13.08 -11.27
C PRO A 45 -8.25 -12.75 -11.84
N ASP A 46 -9.14 -12.19 -11.03
CA ASP A 46 -10.48 -11.72 -11.43
C ASP A 46 -10.45 -10.36 -12.16
N GLY A 47 -9.27 -9.79 -12.37
CA GLY A 47 -9.06 -8.50 -13.05
C GLY A 47 -9.16 -7.28 -12.13
N LEU A 48 -9.66 -7.44 -10.91
CA LEU A 48 -9.80 -6.36 -9.93
C LEU A 48 -8.45 -5.96 -9.33
N LEU A 49 -8.39 -4.74 -8.79
CA LEU A 49 -7.20 -4.26 -8.08
C LEU A 49 -7.30 -4.57 -6.59
N GLU A 50 -6.18 -4.91 -5.99
CA GLU A 50 -5.98 -4.93 -4.54
C GLU A 50 -4.79 -4.06 -4.16
N CYS A 51 -4.83 -3.47 -2.98
CA CYS A 51 -3.67 -2.84 -2.36
C CYS A 51 -3.15 -3.76 -1.26
N LYS A 52 -1.83 -3.90 -1.16
CA LYS A 52 -1.17 -4.60 -0.07
C LYS A 52 -0.23 -3.63 0.64
N ALA A 53 -0.18 -3.73 1.97
CA ALA A 53 0.82 -3.05 2.79
C ALA A 53 2.25 -3.31 2.26
N PRO A 54 3.27 -2.56 2.68
CA PRO A 54 4.64 -2.85 2.30
C PRO A 54 5.06 -4.27 2.74
N HIS A 55 5.74 -4.99 1.85
CA HIS A 55 6.27 -6.33 2.12
C HIS A 55 7.74 -6.40 1.75
N PHE A 56 8.49 -7.25 2.44
CA PHE A 56 9.88 -7.54 2.15
C PHE A 56 10.10 -9.06 2.08
N ARG A 57 11.19 -9.45 1.42
CA ARG A 57 11.63 -10.84 1.38
C ARG A 57 12.60 -11.06 2.54
N ASP A 58 12.26 -11.96 3.45
CA ASP A 58 13.11 -12.27 4.60
C ASP A 58 14.33 -13.14 4.21
N THR A 59 15.20 -13.43 5.18
CA THR A 59 16.41 -14.22 5.00
C THR A 59 16.15 -15.67 4.60
N THR A 60 14.92 -16.17 4.79
CA THR A 60 14.48 -17.50 4.34
C THR A 60 13.89 -17.47 2.93
N GLY A 61 13.82 -16.29 2.31
CA GLY A 61 13.23 -16.08 1.00
C GLY A 61 11.71 -15.95 1.01
N ARG A 62 11.07 -15.89 2.18
CA ARG A 62 9.62 -15.75 2.32
C ARG A 62 9.20 -14.28 2.30
N TRP A 63 8.05 -13.99 1.73
CA TRP A 63 7.45 -12.67 1.81
C TRP A 63 6.83 -12.46 3.19
N ARG A 64 7.15 -11.32 3.81
CA ARG A 64 6.58 -10.87 5.08
C ARG A 64 6.13 -9.43 4.97
N THR A 65 5.06 -9.09 5.69
CA THR A 65 4.60 -7.71 5.80
C THR A 65 5.60 -6.92 6.62
N ALA A 66 5.94 -5.72 6.16
CA ALA A 66 6.88 -4.82 6.84
C ALA A 66 6.20 -4.04 7.98
N ILE A 67 4.90 -3.79 7.85
CA ILE A 67 4.07 -3.13 8.87
C ILE A 67 2.74 -3.85 9.01
N THR A 68 2.34 -4.17 10.23
CA THR A 68 1.01 -4.69 10.52
C THR A 68 0.13 -3.51 10.92
N LEU A 69 -0.87 -3.21 10.09
CA LEU A 69 -1.88 -2.20 10.37
C LEU A 69 -3.15 -2.88 10.91
N PRO A 70 -3.96 -2.18 11.71
CA PRO A 70 -5.33 -2.61 11.98
C PRO A 70 -6.12 -2.76 10.67
N PRO A 71 -7.03 -3.74 10.53
CA PRO A 71 -7.78 -3.97 9.31
C PRO A 71 -8.51 -2.73 8.79
N GLU A 72 -9.05 -1.91 9.70
CA GLU A 72 -9.78 -0.70 9.36
C GLU A 72 -8.89 0.33 8.64
N LEU A 73 -7.63 0.43 9.06
CA LEU A 73 -6.65 1.33 8.46
C LEU A 73 -6.07 0.75 7.16
N GLU A 74 -5.82 -0.55 7.11
CA GLU A 74 -5.38 -1.24 5.88
C GLU A 74 -6.42 -1.08 4.76
N ASP A 75 -7.70 -1.30 5.07
CA ASP A 75 -8.80 -1.17 4.11
C ASP A 75 -9.05 0.29 3.70
N ALA A 76 -8.89 1.25 4.62
CA ALA A 76 -9.05 2.66 4.32
C ALA A 76 -7.92 3.17 3.39
N ILE A 77 -6.66 2.91 3.74
CA ILE A 77 -5.50 3.25 2.91
C ILE A 77 -5.58 2.52 1.56
N GLY A 78 -5.95 1.24 1.58
CA GLY A 78 -6.03 0.43 0.37
C GLY A 78 -7.01 0.99 -0.66
N ARG A 79 -8.20 1.46 -0.21
CA ARG A 79 -9.18 2.10 -1.09
C ARG A 79 -8.66 3.40 -1.70
N GLU A 80 -8.02 4.25 -0.90
CA GLU A 80 -7.49 5.54 -1.35
C GLU A 80 -6.37 5.35 -2.38
N VAL A 81 -5.45 4.42 -2.12
CA VAL A 81 -4.36 4.09 -3.05
C VAL A 81 -4.91 3.51 -4.37
N ILE A 82 -5.94 2.65 -4.31
CA ILE A 82 -6.58 2.13 -5.52
C ILE A 82 -7.28 3.25 -6.30
N ALA A 83 -7.98 4.16 -5.61
CA ALA A 83 -8.61 5.31 -6.24
C ALA A 83 -7.58 6.18 -6.98
N ALA A 84 -6.43 6.45 -6.36
CA ALA A 84 -5.32 7.18 -6.97
C ALA A 84 -4.71 6.48 -8.21
N VAL A 85 -4.83 5.16 -8.32
CA VAL A 85 -4.38 4.41 -9.51
C VAL A 85 -5.40 4.43 -10.64
N ILE A 86 -6.69 4.52 -10.34
CA ILE A 86 -7.76 4.49 -11.35
C ILE A 86 -8.04 5.90 -11.89
N GLY A 87 -7.91 6.92 -11.04
CA GLY A 87 -7.88 8.33 -11.46
C GLY A 87 -6.66 8.65 -12.32
#